data_AF-A0A2N6QLA9-F1
#
_entry.id   AF-A0A2N6QLA9-F1
#
_cell.length_a   1.000
_cell.length_b   1.000
_cell.length_c   1.000
_cell.angle_alpha   90.00
_cell.angle_beta   90.00
_cell.angle_gamma   90.00
#
_symmetry.space_group_name_H-M   'P 1'
#
loop_
_entity.id
_entity.type
_entity.pdbx_description
1 polymer ?
#
loop_
_entity_poly.entity_id
_entity_poly.type
_entity_poly.pdbx_seq_one_letter_code
_entity_poly.pdbx_strand_id
1 'polypeptide(L)'
;MFKQIFDKTNGAPKLIQSVVDEETGVERFVYDEDKYTEEMPPSELYDPISYKNGKWQGISYDEWEYNRSVEKDEEEEKAPYEPNASEKMLAKAQMQVTKTANQLMKSQKEQAALSLELMKKEQRLKQNEIIQAQTMKELTAKEQRLKDMEMQQAKAMLEITKMKGSN
;
A
#
# COMPACT_ATOMS: atom_id res chain seq x y z
N MET A 1 -37.52 23.37 -15.66
CA MET A 1 -37.16 22.99 -17.05
C MET A 1 -35.64 23.00 -17.24
N PHE A 2 -35.12 22.35 -18.28
CA PHE A 2 -33.70 22.40 -18.65
C PHE A 2 -33.51 23.11 -19.99
N LYS A 3 -32.39 23.82 -20.15
CA LYS A 3 -31.99 24.50 -21.38
C LYS A 3 -30.50 24.24 -21.63
N GLN A 4 -30.11 24.13 -22.90
CA GLN A 4 -28.72 23.98 -23.30
C GLN A 4 -28.13 25.33 -23.69
N ILE A 5 -26.93 25.61 -23.21
CA ILE A 5 -26.09 26.77 -23.55
C ILE A 5 -24.72 26.27 -24.00
N PHE A 6 -23.95 27.11 -24.66
CA PHE A 6 -22.64 26.78 -25.22
C PHE A 6 -21.58 27.72 -24.66
N ASP A 7 -20.43 27.16 -24.30
CA ASP A 7 -19.27 27.94 -23.84
C ASP A 7 -18.65 28.71 -25.01
N LYS A 8 -18.56 30.04 -24.89
CA LYS A 8 -18.04 30.91 -25.95
C LYS A 8 -16.57 30.65 -26.30
N THR A 9 -15.83 29.93 -25.46
CA THR A 9 -14.40 29.65 -25.68
C THR A 9 -14.13 28.46 -26.59
N ASN A 10 -15.03 27.48 -26.65
CA ASN A 10 -14.81 26.21 -27.35
C ASN A 10 -16.10 25.54 -27.86
N GLY A 11 -17.26 26.19 -27.74
CA GLY A 11 -18.54 25.65 -28.19
C GLY A 11 -19.06 24.46 -27.38
N ALA A 12 -18.46 24.14 -26.23
CA ALA A 12 -18.86 22.99 -25.44
C ALA A 12 -20.30 23.17 -24.90
N PRO A 13 -21.19 22.17 -25.08
CA PRO A 13 -22.56 22.26 -24.61
C PRO A 13 -22.63 22.06 -23.09
N LYS A 14 -23.46 22.85 -22.43
CA LYS A 14 -23.75 22.79 -21.00
C LYS A 14 -25.25 22.86 -20.77
N LEU A 15 -25.76 22.00 -19.91
CA LEU A 15 -27.17 22.01 -19.52
C LEU A 15 -27.35 22.86 -18.26
N ILE A 16 -28.32 23.76 -18.27
CA ILE A 16 -28.72 24.58 -17.13
C ILE A 16 -30.18 24.30 -16.75
N GLN A 17 -30.49 24.43 -15.46
CA GLN A 17 -31.83 24.26 -14.92
C GLN A 17 -32.49 25.62 -14.67
N SER A 18 -33.81 25.71 -14.87
CA SER A 18 -34.58 26.90 -14.48
C SER A 18 -34.56 27.08 -12.97
N VAL A 19 -34.48 28.34 -12.55
CA VAL A 19 -34.60 28.76 -11.16
C VAL A 19 -35.93 29.50 -11.03
N VAL A 20 -36.71 29.16 -10.01
CA VAL A 20 -37.95 29.87 -9.68
C VAL A 20 -37.57 31.12 -8.89
N ASP A 21 -38.01 32.29 -9.35
CA ASP A 21 -37.84 33.53 -8.60
C ASP A 21 -38.85 33.57 -7.44
N GLU A 22 -38.38 33.62 -6.19
CA GLU A 22 -39.20 33.55 -4.98
C GLU A 22 -40.18 34.73 -4.86
N GLU A 23 -39.91 35.88 -5.48
CA GLU A 23 -40.76 37.08 -5.41
C GLU A 23 -41.89 37.11 -6.45
N THR A 24 -41.69 36.49 -7.62
CA THR A 24 -42.63 36.57 -8.76
C THR A 24 -43.23 35.23 -9.16
N GLY A 25 -42.68 34.12 -8.67
CA GLY A 25 -43.10 32.76 -9.03
C GLY A 25 -42.80 32.38 -10.48
N VAL A 26 -42.03 33.19 -11.22
CA VAL A 26 -41.68 32.95 -12.62
C VAL A 26 -40.40 32.13 -12.72
N GLU A 27 -40.42 31.07 -13.52
CA GLU A 27 -39.23 30.29 -13.86
C GLU A 27 -38.36 31.05 -14.87
N ARG A 28 -37.08 31.29 -14.53
CA ARG A 28 -36.08 31.86 -15.45
C ARG A 28 -34.81 31.04 -15.49
N PHE A 29 -34.10 31.14 -16.61
CA PHE A 29 -32.76 30.58 -16.75
C PHE A 29 -31.73 31.67 -16.45
N VAL A 30 -30.82 31.39 -15.53
CA VAL A 30 -29.76 32.34 -15.14
C VAL A 30 -28.42 31.73 -15.52
N TYR A 31 -27.68 32.41 -16.39
CA TYR A 31 -26.32 32.04 -16.78
C TYR A 31 -25.49 33.31 -17.05
N ASP A 32 -24.17 33.14 -17.05
CA ASP A 32 -23.23 34.22 -17.36
C ASP A 32 -23.19 34.45 -18.88
N GLU A 33 -23.87 35.50 -19.35
CA GLU A 33 -23.93 35.87 -20.77
C GLU A 33 -22.57 36.27 -21.34
N ASP A 34 -21.58 36.63 -20.52
CA ASP A 34 -20.22 36.93 -21.03
C ASP A 34 -19.45 35.66 -21.37
N LYS A 35 -19.72 34.56 -20.65
CA LYS A 35 -19.05 33.26 -20.86
C LYS A 35 -19.83 32.31 -21.75
N TYR A 36 -21.15 32.38 -21.74
CA TYR A 36 -22.01 31.43 -22.42
C TYR A 36 -22.92 32.12 -23.43
N THR A 37 -23.25 31.40 -24.50
CA THR A 37 -24.23 31.82 -25.50
C THR A 37 -25.26 30.72 -25.69
N GLU A 38 -26.46 31.08 -26.11
CA GLU A 38 -27.49 30.11 -26.50
C GLU A 38 -27.31 29.66 -27.96
N GLU A 39 -26.51 30.40 -28.73
CA GLU A 39 -26.27 30.12 -30.13
C GLU A 39 -25.34 28.92 -30.30
N MET A 40 -25.83 27.88 -30.95
CA MET A 40 -25.05 26.70 -31.27
C MET A 40 -23.93 27.04 -32.29
N PRO A 41 -22.69 26.55 -32.09
CA PRO A 41 -21.65 26.69 -33.10
C PRO A 41 -22.07 26.04 -34.42
N PRO A 42 -21.88 26.72 -35.57
CA PRO A 42 -22.11 26.14 -36.89
C PRO A 42 -21.30 24.86 -37.10
N SER A 43 -21.92 23.84 -37.70
CA SER A 43 -21.28 22.54 -37.98
C SER A 43 -20.14 22.59 -39.00
N GLU A 44 -20.01 23.70 -39.72
CA GLU A 44 -18.97 23.92 -40.74
C GLU A 44 -17.65 24.43 -40.13
N LEU A 45 -17.68 24.87 -38.86
CA LEU A 45 -16.50 25.34 -38.15
C LEU A 45 -15.83 24.18 -37.41
N TYR A 46 -14.52 24.08 -37.59
CA TYR A 46 -13.67 23.12 -36.92
C TYR A 46 -12.82 23.81 -35.86
N ASP A 47 -12.38 23.01 -34.87
CA ASP A 47 -11.54 23.50 -33.78
C ASP A 47 -10.21 24.06 -34.31
N PRO A 48 -9.70 25.15 -33.71
CA PRO A 48 -10.24 25.85 -32.54
C PRO A 48 -11.38 26.82 -32.89
N ILE A 49 -12.54 26.67 -32.21
CA ILE A 49 -13.71 27.56 -32.36
C ILE A 49 -13.84 28.56 -31.20
N SER A 50 -14.32 29.77 -31.47
CA SER A 50 -14.58 30.79 -30.45
C SER A 50 -15.73 31.73 -30.86
N TYR A 51 -16.47 32.25 -29.89
CA TYR A 51 -17.58 33.17 -30.12
C TYR A 51 -17.12 34.62 -29.92
N LYS A 52 -17.00 35.38 -31.01
CA LYS A 52 -16.51 36.77 -31.02
C LYS A 52 -17.43 37.66 -31.84
N ASN A 53 -17.71 38.88 -31.36
CA ASN A 53 -18.57 39.86 -32.03
C ASN A 53 -19.96 39.31 -32.42
N GLY A 54 -20.54 38.46 -31.56
CA GLY A 54 -21.87 37.87 -31.80
C GLY A 54 -21.89 36.78 -32.88
N LYS A 55 -20.73 36.22 -33.27
CA LYS A 55 -20.63 35.13 -34.24
C LYS A 55 -19.57 34.11 -33.83
N TRP A 56 -19.81 32.86 -34.16
CA TRP A 56 -18.80 31.82 -34.06
C TRP A 56 -17.73 32.02 -35.15
N GLN A 57 -16.47 31.91 -34.73
CA GLN A 57 -15.27 31.95 -35.56
C GLN A 57 -14.51 30.65 -35.34
N GLY A 58 -14.08 30.01 -36.41
CA GLY A 58 -13.29 28.79 -36.38
C GLY A 58 -12.56 28.64 -37.71
N ILE A 59 -11.96 27.48 -37.93
CA ILE A 59 -11.29 27.15 -39.19
C ILE A 59 -12.19 26.29 -40.08
N SER A 60 -11.94 26.29 -41.38
CA SER A 60 -12.65 25.42 -42.31
C SER A 60 -12.19 23.96 -42.17
N TYR A 61 -12.96 23.04 -42.73
CA TYR A 61 -12.56 21.62 -42.82
C TYR A 61 -11.19 21.46 -43.50
N ASP A 62 -10.97 22.16 -44.62
CA ASP A 62 -9.73 22.07 -45.40
C ASP A 62 -8.51 22.56 -44.59
N GLU A 63 -8.67 23.65 -43.84
CA GLU A 63 -7.61 24.18 -42.96
C GLU A 63 -7.35 23.26 -41.76
N TRP A 64 -8.40 22.68 -41.19
CA TRP A 64 -8.28 21.70 -40.10
C TRP A 64 -7.57 20.42 -40.56
N GLU A 65 -7.93 19.90 -41.74
CA GLU A 65 -7.31 18.72 -42.32
C GLU A 65 -5.83 18.98 -42.67
N TYR A 66 -5.52 20.16 -43.23
CA TYR A 66 -4.15 20.57 -43.52
C TYR A 66 -3.30 20.65 -42.25
N ASN A 67 -3.74 21.37 -41.21
CA ASN A 67 -2.99 21.50 -39.95
C ASN A 67 -2.71 20.13 -39.32
N ARG A 68 -3.69 19.25 -39.35
CA ARG A 68 -3.58 17.90 -38.80
C ARG A 68 -2.70 16.97 -39.64
N SER A 69 -2.57 17.22 -40.95
CA SER A 69 -1.61 16.51 -41.80
C SER A 69 -0.17 16.93 -41.52
N VAL A 70 0.08 18.23 -41.31
CA VAL A 70 1.39 18.77 -40.92
C VAL A 70 1.83 18.22 -39.56
N GLU A 71 0.93 18.16 -38.57
CA GLU A 71 1.22 17.57 -37.26
C GLU A 71 1.56 16.08 -37.34
N LYS A 72 0.90 15.32 -38.22
CA LYS A 72 1.20 13.90 -38.43
C LYS A 72 2.56 13.70 -39.07
N ASP A 73 2.92 14.52 -40.05
CA ASP A 73 4.24 14.46 -40.69
C ASP A 73 5.35 14.81 -39.67
N GLU A 74 5.11 15.74 -38.74
CA GLU A 74 6.03 16.06 -37.64
C GLU A 74 6.12 14.97 -36.55
N GLU A 75 5.04 14.24 -36.29
CA GLU A 75 5.04 13.10 -35.34
C GLU A 75 5.67 11.84 -35.95
N GLU A 76 5.47 11.57 -37.24
CA GLU A 76 6.09 10.45 -37.95
C GLU A 76 7.61 10.63 -38.14
N GLU A 77 8.11 11.88 -38.18
CA GLU A 77 9.56 12.17 -38.26
C GLU A 77 10.31 12.01 -36.92
N LYS A 78 9.62 11.92 -35.78
CA LYS A 78 10.27 11.58 -34.50
C LYS A 78 10.49 10.08 -34.44
N ALA A 79 11.62 9.64 -35.01
CA ALA A 79 12.12 8.28 -34.86
C ALA A 79 11.98 7.83 -33.39
N PRO A 80 11.53 6.58 -33.12
CA PRO A 80 11.44 6.06 -31.77
C PRO A 80 12.74 6.35 -31.02
N TYR A 81 12.64 6.90 -29.82
CA TYR A 81 13.82 7.18 -29.02
C TYR A 81 14.62 5.90 -28.81
N GLU A 82 15.78 5.82 -29.43
CA GLU A 82 16.72 4.72 -29.25
C GLU A 82 17.74 5.11 -28.19
N PRO A 83 17.76 4.43 -27.02
CA PRO A 83 18.71 4.75 -25.99
C PRO A 83 20.14 4.49 -26.49
N ASN A 84 21.02 5.44 -26.22
CA ASN A 84 22.42 5.31 -26.53
C ASN A 84 23.09 4.24 -25.65
N ALA A 85 24.34 3.89 -25.98
CA ALA A 85 25.08 2.85 -25.26
C ALA A 85 25.24 3.18 -23.76
N SER A 86 25.44 4.46 -23.42
CA SER A 86 25.61 4.93 -22.04
C SER A 86 24.32 4.76 -21.24
N GLU A 87 23.16 5.09 -21.84
CA GLU A 87 21.84 4.93 -21.21
C GLU A 87 21.51 3.46 -20.97
N LYS A 88 21.81 2.59 -21.95
CA LYS A 88 21.69 1.13 -21.80
C LYS A 88 22.59 0.59 -20.69
N MET A 89 23.82 1.11 -20.59
CA MET A 89 24.76 0.70 -19.54
C MET A 89 24.32 1.17 -18.15
N LEU A 90 23.85 2.42 -18.04
CA LEU A 90 23.31 2.99 -16.81
C LEU A 90 22.09 2.19 -16.32
N ALA A 91 21.17 1.86 -17.23
CA ALA A 91 20.01 1.04 -16.91
C ALA A 91 20.42 -0.35 -16.37
N LYS A 92 21.39 -1.01 -17.01
CA LYS A 92 21.92 -2.29 -16.53
C LYS A 92 22.57 -2.18 -15.16
N ALA A 93 23.36 -1.13 -14.92
CA ALA A 93 23.97 -0.88 -13.63
C ALA A 93 22.91 -0.66 -12.53
N GLN A 94 21.90 0.17 -12.81
CA GLN A 94 20.80 0.43 -11.88
C GLN A 94 20.01 -0.84 -11.56
N MET A 95 19.75 -1.70 -12.56
CA MET A 95 19.12 -3.00 -12.35
C MET A 95 19.99 -3.91 -11.48
N GLN A 96 21.30 -3.92 -11.68
CA GLN A 96 22.22 -4.74 -10.88
C GLN A 96 22.25 -4.25 -9.42
N VAL A 97 22.37 -2.95 -9.19
CA VAL A 97 22.31 -2.35 -7.85
C VAL A 97 20.99 -2.67 -7.15
N THR A 98 19.88 -2.59 -7.87
CA THR A 98 18.55 -2.90 -7.30
C THR A 98 18.45 -4.39 -6.94
N LYS A 99 18.95 -5.28 -7.79
CA LYS A 99 18.99 -6.73 -7.52
C LYS A 99 19.84 -7.04 -6.28
N THR A 100 21.03 -6.46 -6.17
CA THR A 100 21.92 -6.69 -5.02
C THR A 100 21.33 -6.13 -3.74
N ALA A 101 20.72 -4.94 -3.77
CA ALA A 101 20.04 -4.35 -2.62
C ALA A 101 18.89 -5.25 -2.12
N ASN A 102 18.07 -5.79 -3.04
CA ASN A 102 16.99 -6.71 -2.68
C ASN A 102 17.50 -8.02 -2.07
N GLN A 103 18.57 -8.59 -2.63
CA GLN A 103 19.20 -9.79 -2.06
C GLN A 103 19.77 -9.53 -0.66
N LEU A 104 20.43 -8.38 -0.46
CA LEU A 104 20.96 -7.98 0.84
C LEU A 104 19.84 -7.82 1.88
N MET A 105 18.75 -7.15 1.51
CA MET A 105 17.59 -6.98 2.41
C MET A 105 16.99 -8.34 2.80
N LYS A 106 16.86 -9.27 1.85
CA LYS A 106 16.38 -10.62 2.13
C LYS A 106 17.31 -11.35 3.11
N SER A 107 18.62 -11.28 2.88
CA SER A 107 19.63 -11.90 3.76
C SER A 107 19.61 -11.29 5.17
N GLN A 108 19.49 -9.97 5.29
CA GLN A 108 19.35 -9.30 6.59
C GLN A 108 18.09 -9.74 7.35
N LYS A 109 16.97 -9.92 6.64
CA LYS A 109 15.73 -10.42 7.24
C LYS A 109 15.87 -11.87 7.75
N GLU A 110 16.52 -12.72 6.97
CA GLU A 110 16.82 -14.11 7.37
C GLU A 110 17.75 -14.14 8.58
N GLN A 111 18.80 -13.32 8.59
CA GLN A 111 19.73 -13.20 9.73
C GLN A 111 19.01 -12.73 11.01
N ALA A 112 18.12 -11.73 10.90
CA ALA A 112 17.33 -11.26 12.03
C ALA A 112 16.38 -12.35 12.55
N ALA A 113 15.74 -13.11 11.65
CA ALA A 113 14.88 -14.22 12.04
C ALA A 113 15.65 -15.33 12.77
N LEU A 114 16.84 -15.69 12.27
CA LEU A 114 17.73 -16.65 12.94
C LEU A 114 18.19 -16.15 14.30
N SER A 115 18.55 -14.88 14.43
CA SER A 115 18.93 -14.28 15.71
C SER A 115 17.80 -14.34 16.74
N LEU A 116 16.56 -14.04 16.33
CA LEU A 116 15.38 -14.18 17.19
C LEU A 116 15.13 -15.63 17.60
N GLU A 117 15.33 -16.59 16.69
CA GLU A 117 15.19 -18.01 17.00
C GLU A 117 16.26 -18.48 18.01
N LEU A 118 17.50 -18.02 17.86
CA LEU A 118 18.59 -18.30 18.79
C LEU A 118 18.26 -17.75 20.19
N MET A 119 17.81 -16.50 20.29
CA MET A 119 17.42 -15.91 21.59
C MET A 119 16.30 -16.73 22.27
N LYS A 120 15.29 -17.17 21.50
CA LYS A 120 14.23 -18.05 22.02
C LYS A 120 14.76 -19.39 22.50
N LYS A 121 15.69 -20.00 21.76
CA LYS A 121 16.33 -21.27 22.15
C LYS A 121 17.16 -21.09 23.41
N GLU A 122 17.94 -20.02 23.52
CA GLU A 122 18.71 -19.70 24.73
C GLU A 122 17.80 -19.51 25.95
N GLN A 123 16.69 -18.79 25.80
CA GLN A 123 15.72 -18.62 26.89
C GLN A 123 15.12 -19.95 27.35
N ARG A 124 14.74 -20.82 26.40
CA ARG A 124 14.24 -22.17 26.71
C ARG A 124 15.30 -23.03 27.39
N LEU A 125 16.56 -22.91 26.98
CA LEU A 125 17.68 -23.64 27.58
C LEU A 125 17.88 -23.21 29.04
N LYS A 126 17.89 -21.90 29.32
CA LYS A 126 17.93 -21.37 30.71
C LYS A 126 16.77 -21.86 31.56
N GLN A 127 15.55 -21.89 31.01
CA GLN A 127 14.39 -22.44 31.72
C GLN A 127 14.55 -23.93 32.03
N ASN A 128 15.06 -24.71 31.07
CA ASN A 128 15.32 -26.13 31.28
C ASN A 128 16.40 -26.35 32.35
N GLU A 129 17.46 -25.55 32.38
CA GLU A 129 18.49 -25.61 33.44
C GLU A 129 17.90 -25.33 34.83
N ILE A 130 17.02 -24.33 34.94
CA ILE A 130 16.32 -24.03 36.20
C ILE A 130 15.44 -25.21 36.63
N ILE A 131 14.67 -25.79 35.71
CA ILE A 131 13.81 -26.95 35.98
C ILE A 131 14.65 -28.16 36.42
N GLN A 132 15.78 -28.41 35.76
CA GLN A 132 16.70 -29.49 36.14
C GLN A 132 17.25 -29.27 37.55
N ALA A 133 17.70 -28.05 37.88
CA ALA A 133 18.19 -27.72 39.22
C ALA A 133 17.11 -27.90 40.30
N GLN A 134 15.88 -27.49 40.02
CA GLN A 134 14.74 -27.69 40.94
C GLN A 134 14.43 -29.18 41.13
N THR A 135 14.43 -29.96 40.05
CA THR A 135 14.18 -31.41 40.08
C THR A 135 15.25 -32.12 40.91
N MET A 136 16.52 -31.78 40.71
CA MET A 136 17.62 -32.33 41.50
C MET A 136 17.47 -32.01 42.99
N LYS A 137 17.11 -30.76 43.34
CA LYS A 137 16.85 -30.37 44.73
C LYS A 137 15.71 -31.17 45.35
N GLU A 138 14.62 -31.40 44.61
CA GLU A 138 13.49 -32.20 45.10
C GLU A 138 13.87 -33.67 45.29
N LEU A 139 14.64 -34.25 44.37
CA LEU A 139 15.16 -35.61 44.49
C LEU A 139 16.04 -35.76 45.74
N THR A 140 16.99 -34.86 45.97
CA THR A 140 17.83 -34.88 47.17
C THR A 140 16.99 -34.77 48.45
N ALA A 141 15.96 -33.91 48.47
CA ALA A 141 15.06 -33.81 49.61
C ALA A 141 14.26 -35.10 49.86
N LYS A 142 13.81 -35.77 48.79
CA LYS A 142 13.12 -37.08 48.89
C LYS A 142 14.06 -38.18 49.38
N GLU A 143 15.30 -38.23 48.88
CA GLU A 143 16.32 -39.18 49.33
C GLU A 143 16.61 -39.02 50.83
N GLN A 144 16.71 -37.78 51.32
CA GLN A 144 16.93 -37.53 52.74
C GLN A 144 15.76 -38.02 53.60
N ARG A 145 14.52 -37.72 53.19
CA ARG A 145 13.31 -38.22 53.89
C ARG A 145 13.25 -39.75 53.93
N LEU A 146 13.67 -40.41 52.86
CA LEU A 146 13.68 -41.87 52.77
C LEU A 146 14.69 -42.47 53.75
N LYS A 147 15.90 -41.90 53.85
CA LYS A 147 16.90 -42.30 54.85
C LYS A 147 16.39 -42.09 56.29
N ASP A 148 15.72 -40.97 56.56
CA ASP A 148 15.16 -40.69 57.88
C ASP A 148 14.08 -41.71 58.25
N MET A 149 13.20 -42.08 57.31
CA MET A 149 12.20 -43.13 57.49
C MET A 149 12.84 -44.51 57.75
N GLU A 150 13.86 -44.89 56.97
CA GLU A 150 14.59 -46.15 57.17
C GLU A 150 15.23 -46.21 58.56
N MET A 151 15.83 -45.10 59.01
CA MET A 151 16.41 -45.01 60.35
C MET A 151 15.35 -45.13 61.46
N GLN A 152 14.18 -44.51 61.28
CA GLN A 152 13.05 -44.66 62.21
C GLN A 152 12.54 -46.11 62.26
N GLN A 153 12.40 -46.76 61.09
CA GLN A 153 11.98 -48.16 61.01
C GLN A 153 12.99 -49.10 61.69
N ALA A 154 14.29 -48.88 61.49
CA ALA A 154 15.35 -49.65 62.13
C ALA A 154 15.32 -49.49 63.67
N LYS A 155 15.11 -48.27 64.17
CA LYS A 155 14.96 -48.01 65.62
C LYS A 155 13.74 -48.73 66.20
N ALA A 156 12.59 -48.66 65.55
CA ALA A 156 11.38 -49.35 65.99
C ALA A 156 11.57 -50.88 66.03
N MET A 157 12.24 -51.47 65.04
CA MET A 157 12.55 -52.90 65.03
C MET A 157 13.46 -53.33 66.19
N LEU A 158 14.46 -52.51 66.54
CA LEU A 158 15.33 -52.73 67.69
C LEU A 158 14.56 -52.67 69.02
N GLU A 159 13.62 -51.74 69.17
CA GLU A 159 12.77 -51.67 70.36
C GLU A 159 11.86 -52.90 70.47
N ILE A 160 11.24 -53.33 69.38
CA ILE A 160 10.40 -54.54 69.35
C ILE A 160 11.20 -55.80 69.73
N THR A 161 12.44 -55.94 69.22
CA THR A 161 13.30 -57.08 69.56
C THR A 161 13.73 -57.07 71.02
N LYS A 162 14.06 -55.90 71.58
CA LYS A 162 14.32 -55.76 73.02
C LYS A 162 13.12 -56.18 73.86
N MET A 163 11.90 -55.76 73.48
CA MET A 163 10.67 -56.15 74.20
C MET A 163 10.39 -57.65 74.13
N LYS A 164 10.66 -58.30 72.99
CA LYS A 164 10.46 -59.76 72.84
C LYS A 164 11.51 -60.63 73.54
N GLY A 165 12.73 -60.12 73.75
CA GLY A 165 13.80 -60.85 74.44
C GLY A 165 13.79 -60.71 75.97
N SER A 166 12.88 -59.92 76.53
CA SER A 166 12.71 -59.72 77.99
C SER A 166 11.50 -60.45 78.59
N ASN A 167 10.93 -61.43 77.88
CA ASN A 167 9.91 -62.35 78.38
C ASN A 167 10.44 -63.79 78.45
#